data_AF-A0A8S8Z9U9-F1
#
_entry.id   AF-A0A8S8Z9U9-F1
#
_cell.length_a   1.000
_cell.length_b   1.000
_cell.length_c   1.000
_cell.angle_alpha   90.00
_cell.angle_beta   90.00
_cell.angle_gamma   90.00
#
_symmetry.space_group_name_H-M   'P 1'
#
loop_
_entity.id
_entity.type
_entity.pdbx_description
1 polymer ?
#
loop_
_entity_poly.entity_id
_entity_poly.type
_entity_poly.pdbx_seq_one_letter_code
_entity_poly.pdbx_strand_id
1 'polypeptide(L)'
;MKKIVFIGLFCLLMLPASAFGHKLIPTDGTNIDYESALEIPDPVISWAMYEELQDKPLFYKFEAKKGDRLYASIVIPKLAPLESFTPSLVLIGPETFLELITELRTLDYNTEFNFPLPDGHTAYVFDYNGSIPSKEFYEPFGQVTYWERQEIDLKIEAPGKYYMAVFDKNGTSGKLAVAIGYVEDFSGNDFVTVLPNAWLESRYFSEDYSQLFIMVGVLLGIFGLIGFGIYRKIKRK
;
A
#
# COMPACT_ATOMS: atom_id res chain seq x y z
N MET A 1 -3.86 29.76 -32.07
CA MET A 1 -2.53 29.17 -31.84
C MET A 1 -2.09 29.29 -30.38
N LYS A 2 -1.88 30.49 -29.80
CA LYS A 2 -1.43 30.66 -28.39
C LYS A 2 -2.26 29.91 -27.33
N LYS A 3 -3.60 29.84 -27.47
CA LYS A 3 -4.48 29.10 -26.53
C LYS A 3 -4.38 27.57 -26.64
N ILE A 4 -4.13 27.05 -27.85
CA ILE A 4 -3.98 25.61 -28.10
C ILE A 4 -2.63 25.12 -27.56
N VAL A 5 -1.59 25.94 -27.68
CA VAL A 5 -0.27 25.69 -27.08
C VAL A 5 -0.35 25.64 -25.55
N PHE A 6 -1.15 26.51 -24.92
CA PHE A 6 -1.33 26.53 -23.46
C PHE A 6 -2.07 25.29 -22.93
N ILE A 7 -3.10 24.84 -23.65
CA ILE A 7 -3.83 23.60 -23.30
C ILE A 7 -2.94 22.38 -23.52
N GLY A 8 -2.18 22.34 -24.62
CA GLY A 8 -1.22 21.27 -24.89
C GLY A 8 -0.13 21.17 -23.83
N LEU A 9 0.40 22.31 -23.36
CA LEU A 9 1.40 22.37 -22.29
C LEU A 9 0.82 21.95 -20.91
N PHE A 10 -0.43 22.30 -20.64
CA PHE A 10 -1.15 21.86 -19.42
C PHE A 10 -1.43 20.35 -19.43
N CYS A 11 -1.81 19.77 -20.56
CA CYS A 11 -1.94 18.32 -20.73
C CYS A 11 -0.58 17.60 -20.63
N LEU A 12 0.52 18.24 -21.07
CA LEU A 12 1.88 17.70 -20.95
C LEU A 12 2.37 17.65 -19.48
N LEU A 13 1.92 18.60 -18.64
CA LEU A 13 2.18 18.61 -17.19
C LEU A 13 1.32 17.58 -16.42
N MET A 14 0.32 16.99 -17.08
CA MET A 14 -0.54 15.92 -16.56
C MET A 14 -0.11 14.54 -17.08
N LEU A 15 1.02 14.45 -17.82
CA LEU A 15 1.59 13.16 -18.16
C LEU A 15 2.03 12.48 -16.86
N PRO A 16 1.50 11.29 -16.53
CA PRO A 16 1.91 10.60 -15.32
C PRO A 16 3.42 10.39 -15.41
N ALA A 17 4.16 10.92 -14.43
CA ALA A 17 5.49 10.42 -14.15
C ALA A 17 5.37 8.90 -14.10
N SER A 18 6.30 8.20 -14.76
CA SER A 18 6.42 6.73 -14.78
C SER A 18 5.82 6.15 -13.51
N ALA A 19 4.70 5.44 -13.64
CA ALA A 19 3.97 4.85 -12.52
C ALA A 19 4.81 3.68 -11.98
N PHE A 20 5.79 4.03 -11.15
CA PHE A 20 6.42 3.12 -10.21
C PHE A 20 5.49 3.07 -9.01
N GLY A 21 4.90 1.92 -8.78
CA GLY A 21 3.90 1.78 -7.74
C GLY A 21 3.60 0.32 -7.48
N HIS A 22 3.13 0.04 -6.29
CA HIS A 22 2.51 -1.23 -6.01
C HIS A 22 1.14 -1.28 -6.70
N LYS A 23 0.69 -2.46 -7.13
CA LYS A 23 -0.72 -2.64 -7.51
C LYS A 23 -1.57 -2.56 -6.24
N LEU A 24 -2.51 -1.62 -6.21
CA LEU A 24 -3.43 -1.51 -5.09
C LEU A 24 -4.40 -2.68 -5.08
N ILE A 25 -4.47 -3.41 -3.95
CA ILE A 25 -5.60 -4.27 -3.61
C ILE A 25 -6.50 -3.46 -2.67
N PRO A 26 -7.75 -3.14 -3.06
CA PRO A 26 -8.69 -2.50 -2.16
C PRO A 26 -8.96 -3.37 -0.94
N THR A 27 -9.02 -2.77 0.25
CA THR A 27 -9.33 -3.47 1.48
C THR A 27 -10.52 -2.82 2.18
N ASP A 28 -11.22 -3.60 2.99
CA ASP A 28 -12.39 -3.18 3.78
C ASP A 28 -12.22 -3.51 5.28
N GLY A 29 -11.02 -3.95 5.68
CA GLY A 29 -10.69 -4.34 7.05
C GLY A 29 -11.34 -5.64 7.51
N THR A 30 -11.90 -6.45 6.61
CA THR A 30 -12.57 -7.72 6.97
C THR A 30 -11.62 -8.92 7.07
N ASN A 31 -10.35 -8.75 6.70
CA ASN A 31 -9.32 -9.79 6.72
C ASN A 31 -8.76 -10.07 8.12
N ILE A 32 -9.63 -10.44 9.06
CA ILE A 32 -9.34 -10.51 10.50
C ILE A 32 -9.08 -11.92 11.04
N ASP A 33 -9.12 -12.94 10.17
CA ASP A 33 -8.81 -14.33 10.48
C ASP A 33 -8.35 -15.10 9.22
N TYR A 34 -8.02 -16.39 9.35
CA TYR A 34 -7.51 -17.19 8.22
C TYR A 34 -8.55 -17.50 7.14
N GLU A 35 -9.85 -17.50 7.47
CA GLU A 35 -10.91 -17.75 6.51
C GLU A 35 -11.12 -16.52 5.62
N SER A 36 -11.18 -15.35 6.27
CA SER A 36 -11.33 -14.02 5.66
C SER A 36 -10.03 -13.40 5.16
N ALA A 37 -8.87 -14.02 5.43
CA ALA A 37 -7.56 -13.51 5.03
C ALA A 37 -7.54 -13.09 3.55
N LEU A 38 -7.03 -11.89 3.30
CA LEU A 38 -7.00 -11.27 1.98
C LEU A 38 -6.05 -12.06 1.07
N GLU A 39 -6.54 -12.46 -0.10
CA GLU A 39 -5.76 -13.25 -1.05
C GLU A 39 -4.81 -12.35 -1.83
N ILE A 40 -3.51 -12.66 -1.77
CA ILE A 40 -2.47 -12.01 -2.58
C ILE A 40 -2.23 -12.89 -3.82
N PRO A 41 -2.61 -12.45 -5.04
CA PRO A 41 -2.69 -13.34 -6.21
C PRO A 41 -1.35 -13.95 -6.66
N ASP A 42 -0.29 -13.13 -6.66
CA ASP A 42 1.08 -13.56 -6.94
C ASP A 42 1.99 -12.80 -5.97
N PRO A 43 2.61 -13.47 -4.98
CA PRO A 43 3.44 -12.81 -3.97
C PRO A 43 4.77 -12.28 -4.51
N VAL A 44 5.13 -12.57 -5.77
CA VAL A 44 6.28 -11.98 -6.44
C VAL A 44 5.94 -10.60 -7.01
N ILE A 45 4.72 -10.44 -7.53
CA ILE A 45 4.21 -9.14 -7.98
C ILE A 45 4.02 -8.24 -6.77
N SER A 46 4.40 -6.97 -6.90
CA SER A 46 4.33 -6.01 -5.82
C SER A 46 2.92 -5.43 -5.67
N TRP A 47 2.26 -5.78 -4.57
CA TRP A 47 0.93 -5.32 -4.16
C TRP A 47 1.03 -4.41 -2.95
N ALA A 48 0.10 -3.45 -2.85
CA ALA A 48 -0.07 -2.64 -1.66
C ALA A 48 -1.51 -2.63 -1.20
N MET A 49 -1.67 -2.54 0.12
CA MET A 49 -2.94 -2.47 0.81
C MET A 49 -2.89 -1.27 1.77
N TYR A 50 -3.89 -0.40 1.69
CA TYR A 50 -4.07 0.70 2.63
C TYR A 50 -5.03 0.28 3.72
N GLU A 51 -4.51 0.12 4.93
CA GLU A 51 -5.21 -0.55 6.01
C GLU A 51 -5.38 0.36 7.22
N GLU A 52 -6.40 0.05 8.02
CA GLU A 52 -6.59 0.62 9.35
C GLU A 52 -6.58 -0.51 10.37
N LEU A 53 -5.45 -0.66 11.06
CA LEU A 53 -5.30 -1.66 12.11
C LEU A 53 -6.05 -1.21 13.36
N GLN A 54 -6.83 -2.13 13.94
CA GLN A 54 -7.57 -1.91 15.18
C GLN A 54 -7.09 -2.88 16.27
N ASP A 55 -7.99 -3.61 16.92
CA ASP A 55 -7.71 -4.57 17.99
C ASP A 55 -7.30 -5.96 17.48
N LYS A 56 -7.66 -6.31 16.24
CA LYS A 56 -7.38 -7.60 15.62
C LYS A 56 -6.24 -7.51 14.60
N PRO A 57 -5.45 -8.57 14.42
CA PRO A 57 -4.51 -8.65 13.32
C PRO A 57 -5.24 -8.64 11.99
N LEU A 58 -4.57 -8.09 10.98
CA LEU A 58 -4.99 -8.22 9.59
C LEU A 58 -4.17 -9.32 8.93
N PHE A 59 -4.84 -10.24 8.24
CA PHE A 59 -4.26 -11.44 7.65
C PHE A 59 -4.28 -11.40 6.13
N TYR A 60 -3.21 -11.91 5.52
CA TYR A 60 -3.05 -12.06 4.08
C TYR A 60 -2.64 -13.49 3.80
N LYS A 61 -3.14 -14.09 2.72
CA LYS A 61 -2.82 -15.48 2.32
C LYS A 61 -2.30 -15.50 0.90
N PHE A 62 -1.34 -16.39 0.64
CA PHE A 62 -0.77 -16.56 -0.69
C PHE A 62 -0.19 -17.95 -0.87
N GLU A 63 -0.14 -18.40 -2.13
CA GLU A 63 0.60 -19.58 -2.52
C GLU A 63 1.99 -19.14 -3.00
N ALA A 64 3.04 -19.75 -2.44
CA ALA A 64 4.41 -19.50 -2.85
C ALA A 64 5.08 -20.77 -3.36
N LYS A 65 6.05 -20.60 -4.26
CA LYS A 65 6.89 -21.67 -4.77
C LYS A 65 8.26 -21.60 -4.10
N LYS A 66 8.94 -22.75 -4.07
CA LYS A 66 10.35 -22.76 -3.70
C LYS A 66 11.15 -21.85 -4.63
N GLY A 67 11.89 -20.94 -4.03
CA GLY A 67 12.75 -19.98 -4.70
C GLY A 67 12.14 -18.60 -4.93
N ASP A 68 10.84 -18.42 -4.67
CA ASP A 68 10.20 -17.11 -4.72
C ASP A 68 10.84 -16.19 -3.67
N ARG A 69 11.11 -14.95 -4.06
CA ARG A 69 11.58 -13.90 -3.15
C ARG A 69 10.34 -13.24 -2.54
N LEU A 70 10.10 -13.48 -1.26
CA LEU A 70 9.08 -12.80 -0.51
C LEU A 70 9.66 -11.51 0.06
N TYR A 71 9.19 -10.38 -0.46
CA TYR A 71 9.40 -9.07 0.13
C TYR A 71 8.09 -8.64 0.81
N ALA A 72 8.17 -8.11 2.02
CA ALA A 72 7.02 -7.47 2.64
C ALA A 72 7.47 -6.31 3.52
N SER A 73 6.71 -5.22 3.53
CA SER A 73 7.06 -4.03 4.31
C SER A 73 5.83 -3.31 4.82
N ILE A 74 5.97 -2.68 5.99
CA ILE A 74 5.00 -1.74 6.53
C ILE A 74 5.56 -0.32 6.39
N VAL A 75 4.72 0.59 5.93
CA VAL A 75 5.00 2.03 5.98
C VAL A 75 3.79 2.78 6.57
N ILE A 76 4.04 3.82 7.35
CA ILE A 76 3.00 4.59 8.06
C ILE A 76 2.85 5.94 7.39
N PRO A 77 1.63 6.38 6.98
CA PRO A 77 1.47 7.71 6.39
C PRO A 77 1.93 8.76 7.40
N LYS A 78 2.65 9.79 6.94
CA LYS A 78 3.26 10.82 7.78
C LYS A 78 2.22 11.76 8.42
N LEU A 79 1.43 11.22 9.33
CA LEU A 79 0.43 11.89 10.13
C LEU A 79 0.95 11.98 11.56
N ALA A 80 1.02 13.18 12.12
CA ALA A 80 1.60 13.41 13.45
C ALA A 80 1.12 12.42 14.56
N PRO A 81 -0.18 12.03 14.63
CA PRO A 81 -0.63 11.06 15.63
C PRO A 81 -0.06 9.64 15.48
N LEU A 82 0.48 9.29 14.30
CA LEU A 82 0.98 7.95 13.98
C LEU A 82 2.51 7.84 14.08
N GLU A 83 3.21 8.89 14.49
CA GLU A 83 4.69 8.92 14.50
C GLU A 83 5.29 7.76 15.30
N SER A 84 4.70 7.43 16.45
CA SER A 84 5.12 6.34 17.33
C SER A 84 4.38 5.02 17.10
N PHE A 85 3.49 4.93 16.10
CA PHE A 85 2.76 3.70 15.80
C PHE A 85 3.71 2.70 15.12
N THR A 86 3.95 1.56 15.76
CA THR A 86 4.95 0.56 15.34
C THR A 86 4.34 -0.84 15.29
N PRO A 87 3.43 -1.10 14.34
CA PRO A 87 2.87 -2.45 14.16
C PRO A 87 3.97 -3.43 13.73
N SER A 88 3.80 -4.68 14.15
CA SER A 88 4.69 -5.80 13.83
C SER A 88 4.21 -6.52 12.57
N LEU A 89 5.16 -7.05 11.82
CA LEU A 89 4.92 -7.91 10.67
C LEU A 89 5.09 -9.37 11.08
N VAL A 90 4.27 -10.28 10.56
CA VAL A 90 4.30 -11.70 10.93
C VAL A 90 4.32 -12.56 9.68
N LEU A 91 5.25 -13.51 9.62
CA LEU A 91 5.23 -14.59 8.64
C LEU A 91 4.73 -15.88 9.30
N ILE A 92 3.71 -16.49 8.70
CA ILE A 92 3.08 -17.71 9.20
C ILE A 92 3.12 -18.78 8.11
N GLY A 93 3.54 -19.97 8.48
CA GLY A 93 3.70 -21.09 7.54
C GLY A 93 3.95 -22.41 8.28
N PRO A 94 3.96 -23.54 7.56
CA PRO A 94 4.29 -24.82 8.15
C PRO A 94 5.65 -24.78 8.85
N GLU A 95 5.75 -25.27 10.09
CA GLU A 95 6.97 -25.20 10.90
C GLU A 95 8.19 -25.76 10.15
N THR A 96 8.03 -26.96 9.58
CA THR A 96 9.07 -27.64 8.79
C THR A 96 9.54 -26.86 7.56
N PHE A 97 8.75 -25.90 7.06
CA PHE A 97 9.09 -25.10 5.88
C PHE A 97 9.82 -23.82 6.29
N LEU A 98 9.34 -23.16 7.34
CA LEU A 98 9.95 -21.93 7.81
C LEU A 98 11.36 -22.16 8.41
N GLU A 99 11.59 -23.29 9.07
CA GLU A 99 12.93 -23.67 9.58
C GLU A 99 14.01 -23.80 8.48
N LEU A 100 13.61 -23.99 7.23
CA LEU A 100 14.52 -24.11 6.09
C LEU A 100 15.04 -22.76 5.60
N ILE A 101 14.32 -21.66 5.90
CA ILE A 101 14.67 -20.32 5.42
C ILE A 101 15.91 -19.84 6.17
N THR A 102 17.01 -19.70 5.44
CA THR A 102 18.31 -19.41 6.05
C THR A 102 18.40 -17.96 6.54
N GLU A 103 17.76 -17.04 5.82
CA GLU A 103 17.69 -15.61 6.11
C GLU A 103 17.08 -15.33 7.49
N LEU A 104 16.09 -16.14 7.91
CA LEU A 104 15.49 -16.03 9.25
C LEU A 104 16.52 -16.16 10.37
N ARG A 105 17.61 -16.90 10.17
CA ARG A 105 18.69 -17.05 11.17
C ARG A 105 19.45 -15.76 11.45
N THR A 106 19.33 -14.78 10.56
CA THR A 106 20.01 -13.48 10.66
C THR A 106 19.05 -12.33 10.96
N LEU A 107 17.75 -12.54 10.78
CA LEU A 107 16.73 -11.55 11.08
C LEU A 107 16.43 -11.54 12.59
N ASP A 108 16.14 -10.37 13.12
CA ASP A 108 15.63 -10.23 14.48
C ASP A 108 14.14 -10.56 14.46
N TYR A 109 13.80 -11.75 14.95
CA TYR A 109 12.43 -12.22 15.06
C TYR A 109 12.19 -12.79 16.46
N ASN A 110 10.92 -12.80 16.86
CA ASN A 110 10.44 -13.54 18.01
C ASN A 110 9.23 -14.40 17.62
N THR A 111 8.70 -15.14 18.58
CA THR A 111 7.54 -16.03 18.39
C THR A 111 6.35 -15.59 19.24
N GLU A 112 6.30 -14.32 19.65
CA GLU A 112 5.24 -13.77 20.50
C GLU A 112 3.99 -13.40 19.68
N PHE A 113 3.40 -14.39 19.02
CA PHE A 113 2.14 -14.24 18.29
C PHE A 113 1.01 -14.92 19.05
N ASN A 114 0.28 -14.15 19.85
CA ASN A 114 -0.75 -14.67 20.78
C ASN A 114 -2.13 -14.87 20.13
N PHE A 115 -2.18 -15.08 18.81
CA PHE A 115 -3.40 -15.36 18.07
C PHE A 115 -3.41 -16.82 17.60
N PRO A 116 -4.59 -17.42 17.37
CA PRO A 116 -4.68 -18.80 16.89
C PRO A 116 -3.83 -19.01 15.63
N LEU A 117 -3.26 -20.21 15.47
CA LEU A 117 -2.53 -20.63 14.28
C LEU A 117 -3.25 -21.83 13.64
N PRO A 118 -3.17 -22.01 12.31
CA PRO A 118 -3.60 -23.25 11.68
C PRO A 118 -2.74 -24.42 12.17
N ASP A 119 -3.29 -25.63 12.18
CA ASP A 119 -2.57 -26.82 12.62
C ASP A 119 -1.24 -27.00 11.86
N GLY A 120 -0.17 -27.33 12.59
CA GLY A 120 1.18 -27.54 12.03
C GLY A 120 1.89 -26.27 11.54
N HIS A 121 1.34 -25.09 11.78
CA HIS A 121 1.98 -23.81 11.46
C HIS A 121 2.67 -23.19 12.67
N THR A 122 3.68 -22.38 12.38
CA THR A 122 4.33 -21.49 13.35
C THR A 122 4.34 -20.06 12.82
N ALA A 123 4.61 -19.10 13.69
CA ALA A 123 4.66 -17.68 13.37
C ALA A 123 5.99 -17.05 13.80
N TYR A 124 6.60 -16.30 12.89
CA TYR A 124 7.74 -15.45 13.17
C TYR A 124 7.32 -13.98 13.10
N VAL A 125 7.49 -13.29 14.22
CA VAL A 125 7.12 -11.91 14.43
C VAL A 125 8.35 -11.03 14.28
N PHE A 126 8.25 -10.02 13.43
CA PHE A 126 9.27 -9.02 13.15
C PHE A 126 8.78 -7.69 13.70
N ASP A 127 9.42 -7.21 14.77
CA ASP A 127 9.10 -5.94 15.40
C ASP A 127 9.97 -4.82 14.86
N TYR A 128 9.40 -3.63 14.70
CA TYR A 128 10.20 -2.47 14.40
C TYR A 128 11.01 -2.05 15.64
N ASN A 129 12.32 -2.22 15.57
CA ASN A 129 13.30 -1.92 16.63
C ASN A 129 14.17 -0.68 16.34
N GLY A 130 13.86 0.06 15.26
CA GLY A 130 14.56 1.28 14.89
C GLY A 130 14.16 2.51 15.72
N SER A 131 14.83 3.64 15.48
CA SER A 131 14.51 4.91 16.13
C SER A 131 13.19 5.50 15.62
N ILE A 132 12.54 6.29 16.47
CA ILE A 132 11.38 7.12 16.13
C ILE A 132 11.75 8.61 16.29
N PRO A 133 11.43 9.49 15.31
CA PRO A 133 10.82 9.18 14.02
C PRO A 133 11.76 8.34 13.15
N SER A 134 11.17 7.42 12.37
CA SER A 134 11.93 6.58 11.46
C SER A 134 12.26 7.32 10.16
N LYS A 135 13.01 6.65 9.27
CA LYS A 135 13.33 7.18 7.95
C LYS A 135 12.07 7.48 7.15
N GLU A 136 12.08 8.61 6.46
CA GLU A 136 11.01 9.03 5.57
C GLU A 136 11.20 8.47 4.17
N PHE A 137 10.10 8.04 3.56
CA PHE A 137 10.00 7.60 2.18
C PHE A 137 8.95 8.43 1.45
N TYR A 138 9.32 9.08 0.35
CA TYR A 138 8.38 9.79 -0.50
C TYR A 138 7.99 8.90 -1.67
N GLU A 139 6.71 8.54 -1.73
CA GLU A 139 6.12 7.73 -2.79
C GLU A 139 5.60 8.67 -3.90
N PRO A 140 6.24 8.71 -5.08
CA PRO A 140 5.99 9.74 -6.09
C PRO A 140 4.64 9.61 -6.82
N PHE A 141 4.06 8.41 -6.93
CA PHE A 141 2.80 8.19 -7.63
C PHE A 141 1.64 8.82 -6.86
N GLY A 142 1.41 8.35 -5.64
CA GLY A 142 0.44 8.86 -4.69
C GLY A 142 0.88 10.17 -4.05
N GLN A 143 2.12 10.63 -4.28
CA GLN A 143 2.78 11.81 -3.68
C GLN A 143 2.52 11.89 -2.17
N VAL A 144 2.66 10.74 -1.51
CA VAL A 144 2.50 10.61 -0.06
C VAL A 144 3.89 10.43 0.54
N THR A 145 4.13 11.06 1.68
CA THR A 145 5.31 10.75 2.50
C THR A 145 4.91 9.76 3.57
N TYR A 146 5.70 8.71 3.73
CA TYR A 146 5.55 7.70 4.75
C TYR A 146 6.76 7.68 5.67
N TRP A 147 6.57 7.16 6.88
CA TRP A 147 7.62 6.66 7.73
C TRP A 147 7.80 5.16 7.51
N GLU A 148 9.03 4.72 7.26
CA GLU A 148 9.38 3.31 7.12
C GLU A 148 9.20 2.57 8.46
N ARG A 149 8.68 1.34 8.43
CA ARG A 149 8.61 0.41 9.57
C ARG A 149 9.29 -0.90 9.21
N GLN A 150 8.78 -2.00 9.75
CA GLN A 150 9.37 -3.31 9.54
C GLN A 150 9.30 -3.72 8.08
N GLU A 151 10.41 -4.22 7.57
CA GLU A 151 10.52 -4.91 6.29
C GLU A 151 11.15 -6.28 6.47
N ILE A 152 10.80 -7.21 5.60
CA ILE A 152 11.46 -8.50 5.46
C ILE A 152 11.71 -8.77 3.98
N ASP A 153 12.83 -9.43 3.72
CA ASP A 153 13.21 -9.88 2.39
C ASP A 153 13.87 -11.26 2.54
N LEU A 154 13.17 -12.28 2.08
CA LEU A 154 13.58 -13.66 2.27
C LEU A 154 13.20 -14.53 1.09
N LYS A 155 13.87 -15.67 0.99
CA LYS A 155 13.59 -16.66 -0.05
C LYS A 155 12.78 -17.81 0.51
N ILE A 156 11.67 -18.13 -0.16
CA ILE A 156 10.82 -19.27 0.20
C ILE A 156 11.54 -20.57 -0.15
N GLU A 157 11.67 -21.48 0.82
CA GLU A 157 12.44 -22.73 0.65
C GLU A 157 11.58 -23.96 0.36
N ALA A 158 10.26 -23.85 0.51
CA ALA A 158 9.30 -24.91 0.23
C ALA A 158 8.01 -24.36 -0.40
N PRO A 159 7.42 -25.05 -1.39
CA PRO A 159 6.15 -24.62 -1.95
C PRO A 159 5.00 -24.84 -0.96
N GLY A 160 4.00 -23.96 -1.00
CA GLY A 160 2.77 -24.14 -0.24
C GLY A 160 2.06 -22.84 0.08
N LYS A 161 1.04 -22.95 0.92
CA LYS A 161 0.25 -21.83 1.42
C LYS A 161 0.94 -21.20 2.62
N TYR A 162 1.14 -19.89 2.54
CA TYR A 162 1.68 -19.05 3.60
C TYR A 162 0.68 -17.96 3.95
N TYR A 163 0.88 -17.36 5.12
CA TYR A 163 0.16 -16.17 5.53
C TYR A 163 1.13 -15.10 5.99
N MET A 164 0.81 -13.84 5.67
CA MET A 164 1.35 -12.69 6.39
C MET A 164 0.28 -12.20 7.37
N ALA A 165 0.70 -11.63 8.48
CA ALA A 165 -0.19 -10.84 9.32
C ALA A 165 0.48 -9.54 9.79
N VAL A 166 -0.33 -8.56 10.17
CA VAL A 166 0.10 -7.33 10.83
C VAL A 166 -0.71 -7.12 12.09
N PHE A 167 -0.06 -6.78 13.19
CA PHE A 167 -0.72 -6.48 14.47
C PHE A 167 0.10 -5.50 15.30
N ASP A 168 -0.50 -4.87 16.32
CA ASP A 168 0.21 -4.02 17.26
C ASP A 168 0.25 -4.70 18.63
N LYS A 169 1.46 -4.84 19.20
CA LYS A 169 1.66 -5.51 20.50
C LYS A 169 0.93 -4.82 21.66
N ASN A 170 0.70 -3.51 21.55
CA ASN A 170 0.05 -2.71 22.58
C ASN A 170 -1.46 -2.52 22.30
N GLY A 171 -1.99 -3.09 21.22
CA GLY A 171 -3.38 -2.88 20.78
C GLY A 171 -3.65 -1.46 20.29
N THR A 172 -2.61 -0.75 19.84
CA THR A 172 -2.72 0.59 19.29
C THR A 172 -3.34 0.52 17.89
N SER A 173 -4.36 1.34 17.65
CA SER A 173 -4.94 1.47 16.33
C SER A 173 -4.19 2.50 15.49
N GLY A 174 -4.14 2.30 14.17
CA GLY A 174 -3.47 3.23 13.27
C GLY A 174 -3.58 2.84 11.81
N LYS A 175 -3.36 3.83 10.95
CA LYS A 175 -3.26 3.64 9.50
C LYS A 175 -1.88 3.11 9.13
N LEU A 176 -1.85 2.13 8.24
CA LEU A 176 -0.61 1.57 7.69
C LEU A 176 -0.81 1.16 6.23
N ALA A 177 0.24 1.28 5.43
CA ALA A 177 0.30 0.64 4.13
C ALA A 177 1.16 -0.61 4.25
N VAL A 178 0.61 -1.74 3.82
CA VAL A 178 1.33 -3.03 3.75
C VAL A 178 1.64 -3.31 2.30
N ALA A 179 2.91 -3.56 2.00
CA ALA A 179 3.33 -4.03 0.69
C ALA A 179 3.76 -5.49 0.77
N ILE A 180 3.37 -6.30 -0.22
CA ILE A 180 3.79 -7.69 -0.38
C ILE A 180 4.22 -7.89 -1.83
N GLY A 181 5.40 -8.46 -2.04
CA GLY A 181 6.04 -8.70 -3.32
C GLY A 181 6.94 -7.57 -3.80
N TYR A 182 7.75 -7.85 -4.82
CA TYR A 182 8.91 -7.03 -5.19
C TYR A 182 8.86 -6.55 -6.66
N VAL A 183 8.25 -7.31 -7.55
CA VAL A 183 8.24 -7.01 -8.98
C VAL A 183 7.06 -6.11 -9.32
N GLU A 184 7.34 -4.89 -9.77
CA GLU A 184 6.31 -4.03 -10.35
C GLU A 184 5.94 -4.52 -11.75
N ASP A 185 4.65 -4.74 -12.00
CA ASP A 185 4.13 -5.26 -13.26
C ASP A 185 2.88 -4.51 -13.69
N PHE A 186 2.98 -3.38 -14.40
CA PHE A 186 1.80 -2.64 -14.88
C PHE A 186 1.48 -2.94 -16.34
N SER A 187 0.24 -3.35 -16.61
CA SER A 187 -0.28 -3.49 -17.97
C SER A 187 -0.92 -2.19 -18.47
N GLY A 188 -1.06 -2.02 -19.79
CA GLY A 188 -1.68 -0.83 -20.39
C GLY A 188 -3.14 -0.59 -19.95
N ASN A 189 -3.88 -1.63 -19.54
CA ASN A 189 -5.24 -1.50 -19.03
C ASN A 189 -5.26 -0.96 -17.58
N ASP A 190 -4.22 -1.27 -16.79
CA ASP A 190 -4.10 -0.79 -15.41
C ASP A 190 -3.96 0.74 -15.36
N PHE A 191 -3.40 1.35 -16.42
CA PHE A 191 -3.25 2.81 -16.52
C PHE A 191 -4.56 3.59 -16.51
N VAL A 192 -5.66 2.99 -17.00
CA VAL A 192 -6.95 3.69 -17.13
C VAL A 192 -7.96 3.30 -16.07
N THR A 193 -7.77 2.18 -15.39
CA THR A 193 -8.69 1.69 -14.34
C THR A 193 -8.07 1.71 -12.95
N VAL A 194 -6.89 1.10 -12.79
CA VAL A 194 -6.25 0.87 -11.48
C VAL A 194 -5.57 2.14 -11.00
N LEU A 195 -4.79 2.81 -11.85
CA LEU A 195 -4.00 3.97 -11.43
C LEU A 195 -4.86 5.16 -10.95
N PRO A 196 -5.93 5.59 -11.64
CA PRO A 196 -6.74 6.70 -11.15
C PRO A 196 -7.36 6.41 -9.78
N ASN A 197 -7.84 5.18 -9.58
CA ASN A 197 -8.39 4.75 -8.29
C ASN A 197 -7.31 4.72 -7.22
N ALA A 198 -6.16 4.11 -7.49
CA ALA A 198 -5.06 4.02 -6.55
C ALA A 198 -4.54 5.39 -6.10
N TRP A 199 -4.47 6.35 -7.02
CA TRP A 199 -4.10 7.73 -6.68
C TRP A 199 -5.14 8.43 -5.81
N LEU A 200 -6.44 8.23 -6.07
CA LEU A 200 -7.49 8.80 -5.21
C LEU A 200 -7.43 8.18 -3.82
N GLU A 201 -7.35 6.86 -3.73
CA GLU A 201 -7.26 6.13 -2.47
C GLU A 201 -6.03 6.56 -1.66
N SER A 202 -4.88 6.78 -2.29
CA SER A 202 -3.68 7.24 -1.58
C SER A 202 -3.90 8.61 -0.91
N ARG A 203 -4.64 9.53 -1.56
CA ARG A 203 -4.99 10.85 -1.00
C ARG A 203 -5.95 10.78 0.17
N TYR A 204 -6.98 9.96 0.04
CA TYR A 204 -7.94 9.73 1.12
C TYR A 204 -7.25 9.09 2.32
N PHE A 205 -6.45 8.07 2.07
CA PHE A 205 -5.70 7.34 3.09
C PHE A 205 -4.74 8.26 3.86
N SER A 206 -3.95 9.06 3.14
CA SER A 206 -2.96 9.99 3.71
C SER A 206 -3.56 11.29 4.23
N GLU A 207 -4.88 11.47 4.16
CA GLU A 207 -5.59 12.71 4.54
C GLU A 207 -5.09 13.98 3.85
N ASP A 208 -4.50 13.85 2.65
CA ASP A 208 -4.04 14.97 1.84
C ASP A 208 -5.05 15.31 0.74
N TYR A 209 -5.99 16.18 1.09
CA TYR A 209 -7.05 16.64 0.19
C TYR A 209 -6.66 17.85 -0.67
N SER A 210 -5.46 18.40 -0.50
CA SER A 210 -5.06 19.67 -1.13
C SER A 210 -5.17 19.62 -2.65
N GLN A 211 -4.68 18.53 -3.26
CA GLN A 211 -4.70 18.33 -4.69
C GLN A 211 -6.10 18.05 -5.23
N LEU A 212 -6.94 17.36 -4.45
CA LEU A 212 -8.35 17.14 -4.78
C LEU A 212 -9.11 18.47 -4.82
N PHE A 213 -8.88 19.37 -3.86
CA PHE A 213 -9.47 20.70 -3.87
C PHE A 213 -9.01 21.54 -5.08
N ILE A 214 -7.71 21.48 -5.43
CA ILE A 214 -7.19 22.14 -6.62
C ILE A 214 -7.86 21.60 -7.87
N MET A 215 -7.96 20.27 -8.01
CA MET A 215 -8.62 19.61 -9.14
C MET A 215 -10.08 20.06 -9.29
N VAL A 216 -10.86 20.04 -8.21
CA VAL A 216 -12.26 20.51 -8.21
C VAL A 216 -12.33 21.99 -8.59
N GLY A 217 -11.46 22.84 -8.03
CA GLY A 217 -11.41 24.26 -8.35
C GLY A 217 -11.11 24.53 -9.82
N VAL A 218 -10.17 23.79 -10.42
CA VAL A 218 -9.84 23.88 -11.85
C VAL A 218 -11.03 23.46 -12.71
N LEU A 219 -11.69 22.34 -12.38
CA LEU A 219 -12.87 21.85 -13.12
C LEU A 219 -14.02 22.88 -13.08
N LEU A 220 -14.35 23.40 -11.89
CA LEU A 220 -15.38 24.44 -11.74
C LEU A 220 -15.01 25.71 -12.50
N GLY A 221 -13.73 26.11 -12.49
CA GLY A 221 -13.23 27.23 -13.27
C GLY A 221 -13.42 27.04 -14.77
N ILE A 222 -13.12 25.85 -15.31
CA ILE A 222 -13.32 25.51 -16.72
C ILE A 222 -14.80 25.58 -17.09
N PHE A 223 -15.68 24.94 -16.32
CA PHE A 223 -17.12 24.97 -16.57
C PHE A 223 -17.70 26.39 -16.46
N GLY A 224 -17.23 27.18 -15.50
CA GLY A 224 -17.61 28.59 -15.35
C GLY A 224 -17.22 29.43 -16.58
N LEU A 225 -16.00 29.25 -17.10
CA LEU A 225 -15.54 29.94 -18.31
C LEU A 225 -16.33 29.53 -19.56
N ILE A 226 -16.65 28.25 -19.71
CA ILE A 226 -17.50 27.75 -20.82
C ILE A 226 -18.90 28.34 -20.72
N GLY A 227 -19.53 28.27 -19.54
CA GLY A 227 -20.86 28.81 -19.28
C GLY A 227 -20.94 30.32 -19.54
N PHE A 228 -19.94 31.08 -19.07
CA PHE A 228 -19.83 32.51 -19.35
C PHE A 228 -19.67 32.81 -20.85
N GLY A 229 -18.88 32.00 -21.56
CA GLY A 229 -18.72 32.10 -23.01
C GLY A 229 -20.04 31.90 -23.76
N ILE A 230 -20.84 30.90 -23.36
CA ILE A 230 -22.17 30.63 -23.91
C ILE A 230 -23.12 31.79 -23.61
N TYR A 231 -23.19 32.23 -22.35
CA TYR A 231 -24.02 33.37 -21.91
C TYR A 231 -23.74 34.62 -22.74
N ARG A 232 -22.46 34.97 -22.91
CA ARG A 232 -22.05 36.14 -23.71
C ARG A 232 -22.44 36.01 -25.18
N LYS A 233 -22.42 34.80 -25.75
CA LYS A 233 -22.83 34.55 -27.14
C LYS A 233 -24.34 34.71 -27.31
N ILE A 234 -25.14 34.29 -26.32
CA ILE A 234 -26.60 34.45 -26.32
C ILE A 234 -26.96 35.94 -26.23
N LYS A 235 -26.36 36.70 -25.31
CA LYS A 235 -26.63 38.14 -25.13
C LYS A 235 -26.16 39.05 -26.26
N ARG A 236 -25.36 38.54 -27.20
CA ARG A 236 -24.88 39.28 -28.39
C ARG A 236 -25.78 39.09 -29.62
N LYS A 237 -26.75 38.17 -29.57
CA LYS A 237 -27.87 38.12 -30.51
C LYS A 237 -29.01 38.97 -29.97
#